data_AF-A0A3D0NUD8-F1
#
_entry.id   AF-A0A3D0NUD8-F1
#
_cell.length_a   1.000
_cell.length_b   1.000
_cell.length_c   1.000
_cell.angle_alpha   90.00
_cell.angle_beta   90.00
_cell.angle_gamma   90.00
#
_symmetry.space_group_name_H-M   'P 1'
#
loop_
_entity.id
_entity.type
_entity.pdbx_description
1 polymer ?
#
loop_
_entity_poly.entity_id
_entity_poly.type
_entity_poly.pdbx_seq_one_letter_code
_entity_poly.pdbx_strand_id
1 'polypeptide(L)'
;DDYWTCKNNGIPLVNPVDAKGRFTAEVTDFYEPDGEKNVIEMNPAVIRFLYDNGKAVADGTIEHNYPHCWRCKRPLIYKAMDAWYFDIGKIKDKLIQYNEDINWVPETVKHGRFGKWLENARDWNISRNRYWSTPIPIWECDTCGDRTVLGSID
;
A
#
# COMPACT_ATOMS: atom_id res chain seq x y z
N ASP A 1 -5.86 -9.71 1.89
CA ASP A 1 -6.94 -10.71 1.92
C ASP A 1 -8.25 -10.08 2.33
N ASP A 2 -8.28 -9.30 3.41
CA ASP A 2 -9.44 -8.54 3.89
C ASP A 2 -10.22 -7.82 2.77
N TYR A 3 -9.53 -7.06 1.92
CA TYR A 3 -10.15 -6.38 0.78
C TYR A 3 -10.92 -7.34 -0.14
N TRP A 4 -10.30 -8.46 -0.52
CA TRP A 4 -10.92 -9.45 -1.41
C TRP A 4 -12.09 -10.16 -0.74
N THR A 5 -11.94 -10.52 0.54
CA THR A 5 -13.01 -11.12 1.34
C THR A 5 -14.22 -10.19 1.43
N CYS A 6 -14.02 -8.92 1.80
CA CYS A 6 -15.10 -7.94 1.88
C CYS A 6 -15.79 -7.74 0.53
N LYS A 7 -15.00 -7.55 -0.53
CA LYS A 7 -15.52 -7.36 -1.89
C LYS A 7 -16.38 -8.54 -2.36
N ASN A 8 -15.91 -9.78 -2.14
CA ASN A 8 -16.63 -10.99 -2.54
C ASN A 8 -17.94 -11.20 -1.77
N ASN A 9 -18.08 -10.57 -0.59
CA ASN A 9 -19.28 -10.62 0.24
C ASN A 9 -20.13 -9.34 0.15
N GLY A 10 -19.85 -8.44 -0.78
CA GLY A 10 -20.61 -7.19 -0.97
C GLY A 10 -20.44 -6.18 0.18
N ILE A 11 -19.38 -6.29 0.98
CA ILE A 11 -19.08 -5.34 2.04
C ILE A 11 -18.31 -4.16 1.43
N PRO A 12 -18.79 -2.91 1.60
CA PRO A 12 -18.16 -1.74 1.01
C PRO A 12 -16.77 -1.47 1.62
N LEU A 13 -15.89 -0.88 0.81
CA LEU A 13 -14.60 -0.40 1.27
C LEU A 13 -14.79 0.89 2.07
N VAL A 14 -14.34 0.89 3.32
CA VAL A 14 -14.28 2.07 4.17
C VAL A 14 -12.82 2.49 4.34
N ASN A 15 -12.51 3.77 4.13
CA ASN A 15 -11.13 4.27 4.15
C ASN A 15 -11.05 5.60 4.91
N PRO A 16 -11.27 5.59 6.24
CA PRO A 16 -11.51 6.78 7.01
C PRO A 16 -10.20 7.43 7.48
N VAL A 17 -9.18 7.39 6.62
CA VAL A 17 -7.83 7.89 6.90
C VAL A 17 -7.39 8.78 5.75
N ASP A 18 -6.92 9.99 6.05
CA ASP A 18 -6.50 10.96 5.05
C ASP A 18 -5.12 10.65 4.45
N ALA A 19 -4.56 11.56 3.66
CA ALA A 19 -3.23 11.40 3.05
C ALA A 19 -2.07 11.57 4.04
N LYS A 20 -2.32 12.16 5.22
CA LYS A 20 -1.35 12.36 6.30
C LYS A 20 -1.39 11.21 7.32
N GLY A 21 -2.29 10.24 7.16
CA GLY A 21 -2.46 9.12 8.07
C GLY A 21 -3.32 9.47 9.29
N ARG A 22 -4.16 10.51 9.21
CA ARG A 22 -5.05 10.98 10.27
C ARG A 22 -6.48 10.51 10.00
N PHE A 23 -7.31 10.37 11.03
CA PHE A 23 -8.72 10.06 10.83
C PHE A 23 -9.43 11.16 10.02
N THR A 24 -10.41 10.78 9.21
CA THR A 24 -11.31 11.72 8.51
C THR A 24 -12.51 12.08 9.39
N ALA A 25 -13.29 13.08 8.98
CA ALA A 25 -14.52 13.51 9.67
C ALA A 25 -15.58 12.40 9.82
N GLU A 26 -15.45 11.29 9.08
CA GLU A 26 -16.32 10.12 9.22
C GLU A 26 -16.14 9.41 10.58
N VAL A 27 -14.98 9.59 11.24
CA VAL A 27 -14.69 9.00 12.56
C VAL A 27 -14.84 10.06 13.63
N THR A 28 -16.07 10.43 13.95
CA THR A 28 -16.41 11.57 14.81
C THR A 28 -15.77 11.51 16.20
N ASP A 29 -15.54 10.31 16.75
CA ASP A 29 -14.95 10.14 18.09
C ASP A 29 -13.47 10.52 18.18
N PHE A 30 -12.75 10.50 17.05
CA PHE A 30 -11.29 10.69 17.00
C PHE A 30 -10.83 11.72 15.96
N TYR A 31 -11.77 12.32 15.22
CA TYR A 31 -11.48 13.34 14.25
C TYR A 31 -11.22 14.69 14.93
N GLU A 32 -10.07 15.27 14.62
CA GLU A 32 -9.70 16.63 15.02
C GLU A 32 -9.32 17.39 13.74
N PRO A 33 -10.05 18.46 13.34
CA PRO A 33 -9.79 19.20 12.10
C PRO A 33 -8.35 19.66 11.94
N ASP A 34 -7.76 20.16 13.03
CA ASP A 34 -6.39 20.62 13.11
C ASP A 34 -5.47 19.64 13.86
N GLY A 35 -5.95 18.42 14.10
CA GLY A 35 -5.20 17.38 14.81
C GLY A 35 -3.96 16.95 14.03
N GLU A 36 -2.87 16.73 14.74
CA GLU A 36 -1.61 16.29 14.13
C GLU A 36 -1.37 14.78 14.22
N LYS A 37 -2.02 14.13 15.18
CA LYS A 37 -1.81 12.72 15.51
C LYS A 37 -2.32 11.82 14.40
N ASN A 38 -1.47 10.91 13.97
CA ASN A 38 -1.85 9.85 13.03
C ASN A 38 -2.60 8.72 13.75
N VAL A 39 -3.17 7.80 12.97
CA VAL A 39 -3.97 6.68 13.49
C VAL A 39 -3.22 5.80 14.50
N ILE A 40 -1.89 5.62 14.34
CA ILE A 40 -1.08 4.82 15.27
C ILE A 40 -0.91 5.56 16.60
N GLU A 41 -0.65 6.86 16.53
CA GLU A 41 -0.55 7.73 17.72
C GLU A 41 -1.88 7.84 18.48
N MET A 42 -3.01 7.59 17.81
CA MET A 42 -4.33 7.56 18.42
C MET A 42 -4.70 6.23 19.08
N ASN A 43 -3.92 5.15 18.90
CA ASN A 43 -4.21 3.85 19.51
C ASN A 43 -4.50 3.92 21.03
N PRO A 44 -3.74 4.67 21.87
CA PRO A 44 -4.06 4.78 23.30
C PRO A 44 -5.43 5.42 23.58
N ALA A 45 -5.84 6.40 22.78
CA ALA A 45 -7.15 7.05 22.91
C ALA A 45 -8.28 6.09 22.51
N VAL A 46 -8.09 5.32 21.44
CA VAL A 46 -9.04 4.29 20.98
C VAL A 46 -9.20 3.19 22.03
N ILE A 47 -8.09 2.70 22.61
CA ILE A 47 -8.13 1.67 23.67
C ILE A 47 -8.91 2.20 24.87
N ARG A 48 -8.64 3.43 25.33
CA ARG A 48 -9.37 4.05 26.43
C ARG A 48 -10.86 4.18 26.12
N PHE A 49 -11.22 4.63 24.93
CA PHE A 49 -12.61 4.69 24.49
C PHE A 49 -13.31 3.33 24.56
N LEU A 50 -12.65 2.25 24.14
CA LEU A 50 -13.22 0.89 24.23
C LEU A 50 -13.43 0.44 25.68
N TYR A 51 -12.53 0.80 26.60
CA TYR A 51 -12.68 0.54 28.03
C TYR A 51 -13.83 1.33 28.66
N ASP A 52 -13.87 2.65 28.40
CA ASP A 52 -14.91 3.55 28.94
C ASP A 52 -16.32 3.14 28.46
N ASN A 53 -16.42 2.48 27.31
CA ASN A 53 -17.67 1.96 26.75
C ASN A 53 -17.95 0.47 27.04
N GLY A 54 -17.13 -0.19 27.86
CA GLY A 54 -17.30 -1.60 28.22
C GLY A 54 -17.20 -2.56 27.02
N LYS A 55 -16.44 -2.19 25.98
CA LYS A 55 -16.21 -2.99 24.76
C LYS A 55 -14.87 -3.72 24.76
N ALA A 56 -13.92 -3.28 25.58
CA ALA A 56 -12.63 -3.94 25.73
C ALA A 56 -12.76 -5.23 26.55
N VAL A 57 -12.18 -6.33 26.05
CA VAL A 57 -12.11 -7.62 26.76
C VAL A 57 -10.75 -7.83 27.40
N ALA A 58 -9.67 -7.49 26.69
CA ALA A 58 -8.29 -7.54 27.17
C ALA A 58 -7.42 -6.59 26.35
N ASP A 59 -6.36 -6.07 26.97
CA ASP A 59 -5.28 -5.35 26.29
C ASP A 59 -3.91 -5.90 26.73
N GLY A 60 -2.89 -5.66 25.92
CA GLY A 60 -1.53 -6.10 26.18
C GLY A 60 -0.57 -5.72 25.08
N THR A 61 0.72 -5.83 25.37
CA THR A 61 1.80 -5.51 24.43
C THR A 61 2.34 -6.78 23.80
N ILE A 62 2.52 -6.76 22.47
CA ILE A 62 3.09 -7.87 21.70
C ILE A 62 4.32 -7.36 20.97
N GLU A 63 5.41 -8.14 21.02
CA GLU A 63 6.60 -7.90 20.22
C GLU A 63 6.49 -8.67 18.89
N HIS A 64 6.64 -7.96 17.77
CA HIS A 64 6.57 -8.56 16.44
C HIS A 64 7.32 -7.74 15.38
N ASN A 65 7.51 -8.34 14.21
CA ASN A 65 8.04 -7.62 13.05
C ASN A 65 6.94 -6.75 12.42
N TYR A 66 7.22 -5.45 12.27
CA TYR A 66 6.31 -4.50 11.65
C TYR A 66 6.97 -3.77 10.47
N PRO A 67 6.25 -3.53 9.35
CA PRO A 67 6.82 -2.84 8.19
C PRO A 67 7.05 -1.35 8.49
N HIS A 68 8.25 -0.89 8.15
CA HIS A 68 8.64 0.51 8.29
C HIS A 68 9.10 1.07 6.95
N CYS A 69 8.90 2.37 6.75
CA CYS A 69 9.38 3.07 5.57
C CYS A 69 10.91 2.93 5.49
N TRP A 70 11.41 2.36 4.39
CA TRP A 70 12.83 2.10 4.20
C TRP A 70 13.69 3.38 4.27
N ARG A 71 13.11 4.55 3.93
CA ARG A 71 13.78 5.87 3.96
C ARG A 71 13.66 6.58 5.31
N CYS A 72 12.44 6.88 5.77
CA CYS A 72 12.23 7.70 6.98
C CYS A 72 12.03 6.89 8.27
N LYS A 73 12.00 5.56 8.18
CA LYS A 73 11.85 4.63 9.31
C LYS A 73 10.53 4.75 10.10
N ARG A 74 9.57 5.55 9.63
CA ARG A 74 8.22 5.59 10.23
C ARG A 74 7.43 4.32 9.94
N PRO A 75 6.55 3.87 10.85
CA PRO A 75 5.68 2.72 10.62
C PRO A 75 4.79 2.93 9.39
N LEU A 76 4.54 1.87 8.64
CA LEU A 76 3.63 1.88 7.49
C LEU A 76 2.22 1.42 7.89
N ILE A 77 1.22 1.90 7.15
CA ILE A 77 -0.16 1.40 7.23
C ILE A 77 -0.60 0.95 5.85
N TYR A 78 -1.46 -0.07 5.79
CA TYR A 78 -2.12 -0.46 4.56
C TYR A 78 -3.38 0.39 4.38
N LYS A 79 -3.43 1.12 3.27
CA LYS A 79 -4.53 2.01 2.93
C LYS A 79 -4.84 1.87 1.44
N ALA A 80 -6.11 1.77 1.09
CA ALA A 80 -6.53 1.82 -0.31
C ALA A 80 -6.29 3.23 -0.88
N MET A 81 -5.68 3.31 -2.06
CA MET A 81 -5.39 4.55 -2.77
C MET A 81 -5.37 4.28 -4.27
N ASP A 82 -5.72 5.29 -5.06
CA ASP A 82 -5.53 5.24 -6.50
C ASP A 82 -4.03 5.22 -6.83
N ALA A 83 -3.65 4.32 -7.72
CA ALA A 83 -2.29 4.13 -8.15
C ALA A 83 -2.22 3.44 -9.52
N TRP A 84 -1.14 3.72 -10.23
CA TRP A 84 -0.79 3.02 -11.46
C TRP A 84 0.06 1.80 -11.16
N TYR A 85 -0.36 0.67 -11.72
CA TYR A 85 0.32 -0.62 -11.57
C TYR A 85 0.79 -1.13 -12.92
N PHE A 86 1.97 -1.73 -12.90
CA PHE A 86 2.44 -2.57 -13.99
C PHE A 86 2.03 -4.02 -13.69
N ASP A 87 1.33 -4.65 -14.64
CA ASP A 87 0.86 -6.03 -14.56
C ASP A 87 2.05 -6.99 -14.70
N ILE A 88 2.57 -7.42 -13.56
CA ILE A 88 3.73 -8.32 -13.51
C ILE A 88 3.28 -9.74 -13.87
N GLY A 89 2.03 -10.10 -13.59
CA GLY A 89 1.47 -11.41 -13.91
C GLY A 89 1.68 -11.80 -15.38
N LYS A 90 1.50 -10.86 -16.31
CA LYS A 90 1.71 -11.07 -17.76
C LYS A 90 3.15 -11.36 -18.19
N ILE A 91 4.14 -10.94 -17.40
CA ILE A 91 5.55 -11.10 -17.76
C ILE A 91 6.32 -12.02 -16.81
N LYS A 92 5.69 -12.48 -15.73
CA LYS A 92 6.35 -13.24 -14.66
C LYS A 92 7.09 -14.48 -15.17
N ASP A 93 6.46 -15.27 -16.03
CA ASP A 93 7.08 -16.48 -16.58
C ASP A 93 8.32 -16.16 -17.41
N LYS A 94 8.30 -15.06 -18.18
CA LYS A 94 9.47 -14.58 -18.92
C LYS A 94 10.58 -14.10 -17.98
N LEU A 95 10.24 -13.42 -16.88
CA LEU A 95 11.23 -12.98 -15.89
C LEU A 95 11.94 -14.18 -15.25
N ILE A 96 11.20 -15.24 -14.92
CA ILE A 96 11.75 -16.48 -14.37
C ILE A 96 12.65 -17.16 -15.43
N GLN A 97 12.19 -17.24 -16.68
CA GLN A 97 12.99 -17.80 -17.76
C GLN A 97 14.31 -17.05 -17.94
N TYR A 98 14.28 -15.72 -18.06
CA TYR A 98 15.50 -14.92 -18.23
C TYR A 98 16.42 -14.94 -17.01
N ASN A 99 15.89 -15.20 -15.82
CA ASN A 99 16.71 -15.38 -14.62
C ASN A 99 17.66 -16.59 -14.74
N GLU A 100 17.30 -17.61 -15.52
CA GLU A 100 18.15 -18.77 -15.79
C GLU A 100 19.39 -18.42 -16.61
N ASP A 101 19.25 -17.47 -17.54
CA ASP A 101 20.35 -17.03 -18.42
C ASP A 101 21.39 -16.17 -17.67
N ILE A 102 21.05 -15.66 -16.49
CA ILE A 102 21.93 -14.79 -15.69
C ILE A 102 22.93 -15.65 -14.90
N ASN A 103 24.20 -15.29 -14.97
CA ASN A 103 25.22 -15.86 -14.09
C ASN A 103 25.24 -15.13 -12.73
N TRP A 104 24.62 -15.73 -11.72
CA TRP A 104 24.55 -15.16 -10.37
C TRP A 104 25.77 -15.55 -9.52
N VAL A 105 26.34 -14.58 -8.81
CA VAL A 105 27.37 -14.81 -7.80
C VAL A 105 26.91 -14.21 -6.47
N PRO A 106 26.67 -15.02 -5.42
CA PRO A 106 26.73 -16.49 -5.40
C PRO A 106 25.55 -17.15 -6.14
N GLU A 107 25.76 -18.38 -6.63
CA GLU A 107 24.77 -19.14 -7.43
C GLU A 107 23.43 -19.34 -6.70
N THR A 108 23.48 -19.47 -5.37
CA THR A 108 22.29 -19.64 -4.52
C THR A 108 21.28 -18.50 -4.65
N VAL A 109 21.65 -17.34 -5.21
CA VAL A 109 20.71 -16.24 -5.43
C VAL A 109 19.71 -16.56 -6.54
N LYS A 110 20.14 -17.27 -7.60
CA LYS A 110 19.34 -17.56 -8.80
C LYS A 110 18.01 -18.24 -8.43
N HIS A 111 18.09 -19.37 -7.76
CA HIS A 111 16.92 -20.15 -7.32
C HIS A 111 16.52 -19.88 -5.86
N GLY A 112 17.34 -19.14 -5.12
CA GLY A 112 17.08 -18.77 -3.73
C GLY A 112 16.37 -17.43 -3.63
N ARG A 113 17.07 -16.42 -3.11
CA ARG A 113 16.44 -15.14 -2.74
C ARG A 113 15.73 -14.45 -3.91
N PHE A 114 16.34 -14.41 -5.09
CA PHE A 114 15.76 -13.70 -6.23
C PHE A 114 14.74 -14.55 -6.98
N GLY A 115 15.05 -15.82 -7.26
CA GLY A 115 14.10 -16.75 -7.90
C GLY A 115 12.77 -16.88 -7.14
N LYS A 116 12.83 -17.13 -5.82
CA LYS A 116 11.61 -17.21 -4.99
C LYS A 116 10.85 -15.90 -4.90
N TRP A 117 11.56 -14.77 -5.01
CA TRP A 117 10.91 -13.46 -5.08
C TRP A 117 10.16 -13.28 -6.40
N LEU A 118 10.75 -13.69 -7.53
CA LEU A 118 10.10 -13.65 -8.84
C LEU A 118 8.85 -14.53 -8.91
N GLU A 119 8.89 -15.75 -8.37
CA GLU A 119 7.75 -16.68 -8.33
C GLU A 119 6.51 -16.06 -7.66
N ASN A 120 6.75 -15.25 -6.62
CA ASN A 120 5.74 -14.60 -5.80
C ASN A 120 5.55 -13.11 -6.14
N ALA A 121 6.13 -12.64 -7.25
CA ALA A 121 6.05 -11.24 -7.63
C ALA A 121 4.59 -10.83 -7.88
N ARG A 122 4.18 -9.76 -7.21
CA ARG A 122 2.87 -9.12 -7.37
C ARG A 122 2.99 -7.93 -8.31
N ASP A 123 1.84 -7.41 -8.75
CA ASP A 123 1.80 -6.20 -9.57
C ASP A 123 2.56 -5.06 -8.93
N TRP A 124 3.33 -4.36 -9.76
CA TRP A 124 4.24 -3.35 -9.28
C TRP A 124 3.57 -1.99 -9.35
N ASN A 125 3.32 -1.38 -8.19
CA ASN A 125 2.92 0.02 -8.13
C ASN A 125 4.07 0.92 -8.64
N ILE A 126 3.87 1.57 -9.78
CA ILE A 126 4.83 2.48 -10.41
C ILE A 126 4.56 3.95 -10.09
N SER A 127 3.34 4.30 -9.68
CA SER A 127 2.96 5.69 -9.35
C SER A 127 3.42 6.13 -7.96
N ARG A 128 3.80 7.40 -7.83
CA ARG A 128 4.15 8.01 -6.54
C ARG A 128 3.59 9.43 -6.49
N ASN A 129 2.94 9.77 -5.37
CA ASN A 129 2.49 11.14 -5.10
C ASN A 129 3.68 11.99 -4.64
N ARG A 130 4.53 12.40 -5.58
CA ARG A 130 5.79 13.14 -5.34
C ARG A 130 6.01 14.18 -6.44
N TYR A 131 6.70 15.25 -6.10
CA TYR A 131 7.00 16.35 -7.02
C TYR A 131 8.25 16.11 -7.89
N TRP A 132 9.29 15.48 -7.31
CA TRP A 132 10.56 15.25 -8.01
C TRP A 132 10.64 13.81 -8.55
N SER A 133 10.25 13.63 -9.81
CA SER A 133 10.25 12.35 -10.52
C SER A 133 10.10 12.55 -12.03
N THR A 134 10.26 11.48 -12.80
CA THR A 134 9.79 11.42 -14.18
C THR A 134 8.26 11.35 -14.17
N PRO A 135 7.54 12.31 -14.77
CA PRO A 135 6.09 12.26 -14.85
C PRO A 135 5.62 11.01 -15.60
N ILE A 136 4.50 10.43 -15.16
CA ILE A 136 3.82 9.38 -15.91
C ILE A 136 3.13 10.07 -17.10
N PRO A 137 3.45 9.73 -18.36
CA PRO A 137 2.99 10.49 -19.53
C PRO A 137 1.58 10.06 -19.97
N ILE A 138 0.66 10.01 -19.01
CA ILE A 138 -0.75 9.68 -19.23
C ILE A 138 -1.56 10.96 -19.14
N TRP A 139 -2.32 11.23 -20.19
CA TRP A 139 -3.32 12.29 -20.24
C TRP A 139 -4.71 11.67 -20.12
N GLU A 140 -5.56 12.23 -19.28
CA GLU A 140 -6.94 11.81 -19.08
C GLU A 140 -7.87 12.97 -19.44
N CYS A 141 -8.92 12.69 -20.21
CA CYS A 141 -9.94 13.67 -20.54
C CYS A 141 -10.95 13.80 -19.40
N ASP A 142 -11.11 15.01 -18.85
CA ASP A 142 -12.01 15.26 -17.71
C ASP A 142 -13.50 15.02 -18.01
N THR A 143 -13.91 14.99 -19.29
CA THR A 143 -15.33 14.85 -19.67
C THR A 143 -15.74 13.42 -20.01
N CYS A 144 -14.90 12.66 -20.73
CA CYS A 144 -15.20 11.28 -21.14
C CYS A 144 -14.36 10.21 -20.42
N GLY A 145 -13.30 10.60 -19.71
CA GLY A 145 -12.39 9.67 -19.02
C GLY A 145 -11.42 8.93 -19.95
N ASP A 146 -11.38 9.27 -21.23
CA ASP A 146 -10.44 8.64 -22.18
C ASP A 146 -9.00 8.98 -21.80
N ARG A 147 -8.13 7.96 -21.92
CA ARG A 147 -6.72 8.03 -21.54
C ARG A 147 -5.82 7.83 -22.73
N THR A 148 -4.84 8.72 -22.89
CA THR A 148 -3.80 8.64 -23.93
C THR A 148 -2.42 8.59 -23.29
N VAL A 149 -1.56 7.70 -23.79
CA VAL A 149 -0.16 7.58 -23.34
C VAL A 149 0.74 8.21 -24.39
N LEU A 150 1.53 9.22 -24.02
CA LEU A 150 2.47 9.87 -24.92
C LEU A 150 3.86 9.26 -24.77
N GLY A 151 4.39 8.70 -25.86
CA GLY A 151 5.70 8.03 -25.87
C GLY A 151 6.87 8.96 -26.22
N SER A 152 6.59 10.10 -26.84
CA SER A 152 7.55 11.09 -27.33
C SER A 152 6.96 12.49 -27.27
N ILE A 153 7.83 13.50 -27.41
CA ILE A 153 7.43 14.89 -27.61
C ILE A 153 6.99 15.12 -29.06
N ASP A 154 7.62 14.40 -29.99
CA ASP A 154 7.32 14.39 -31.42
C ASP A 154 6.14 13.47 -31.78
#